data_AF-A4JPA9-F1
#
_entry.id   AF-A4JPA9-F1
#
_cell.length_a   1.000
_cell.length_b   1.000
_cell.length_c   1.000
_cell.angle_alpha   90.00
_cell.angle_beta   90.00
_cell.angle_gamma   90.00
#
_symmetry.space_group_name_H-M   'P 1'
#
loop_
_entity.id
_entity.type
_entity.pdbx_description
1 polymer ?
#
loop_
_entity_poly.entity_id
_entity_poly.type
_entity_poly.pdbx_seq_one_letter_code
_entity_poly.pdbx_strand_id
1 'polypeptide(L)' 'MKDREIGDDDDFFDLGASSLSIVELQVKIEEDLGVTVPTAKLMLAPTLAGWTGLYRAAAVAATAVEK' A
#
# COMPACT_ATOMS: atom_id res chain seq x y z
N MET A 1 -12.07 3.47 23.39
CA MET A 1 -11.50 2.45 22.49
C MET A 1 -10.02 2.78 22.44
N LYS A 2 -9.10 1.85 22.74
CA LYS A 2 -7.66 2.18 22.71
C LYS A 2 -7.27 2.34 21.24
N ASP A 3 -6.92 3.56 20.84
CA ASP A 3 -6.22 3.85 19.60
C ASP A 3 -4.90 3.06 19.63
N ARG A 4 -4.90 1.87 19.01
CA ARG A 4 -3.66 1.16 18.72
C ARG A 4 -2.98 1.96 17.64
N GLU A 5 -1.88 2.63 17.97
CA GLU A 5 -0.97 3.18 16.96
C GLU A 5 -0.55 2.04 16.04
N ILE A 6 -0.80 2.22 14.75
CA ILE A 6 -0.32 1.30 13.71
C ILE A 6 1.09 1.78 13.35
N GLY A 7 2.08 0.93 13.64
CA GLY A 7 3.47 1.13 13.27
C GLY A 7 3.70 0.89 11.79
N ASP A 8 4.81 1.43 11.29
CA ASP A 8 5.24 1.28 9.90
C ASP A 8 5.57 -0.18 9.52
N ASP A 9 6.04 -0.98 10.48
CA ASP A 9 6.34 -2.41 10.30
C ASP A 9 5.15 -3.33 10.57
N ASP A 10 3.99 -2.79 10.98
CA ASP A 10 2.80 -3.61 11.21
C ASP A 10 2.30 -4.22 9.89
N ASP A 11 2.17 -5.53 9.93
CA ASP A 11 1.62 -6.33 8.85
C ASP A 11 0.09 -6.22 8.83
N PHE A 12 -0.49 -6.03 7.64
CA PHE A 12 -1.94 -5.88 7.51
C PHE A 12 -2.72 -7.08 8.08
N PHE A 13 -2.19 -8.30 7.96
CA PHE A 13 -2.82 -9.50 8.49
C PHE A 13 -2.72 -9.58 10.02
N ASP A 14 -1.65 -9.09 10.64
CA ASP A 14 -1.53 -9.00 12.12
C ASP A 14 -2.53 -7.99 12.70
N LEU A 15 -2.82 -6.94 11.93
CA LEU A 15 -3.88 -5.98 12.22
C LEU A 15 -5.30 -6.55 11.99
N GLY A 16 -5.41 -7.78 11.49
CA GLY A 16 -6.68 -8.47 11.23
C GLY A 16 -7.30 -8.14 9.87
N ALA A 17 -6.54 -7.56 8.93
CA ALA A 17 -7.03 -7.32 7.59
C ALA A 17 -7.26 -8.64 6.85
N SER A 18 -8.39 -8.74 6.15
CA SER A 18 -8.69 -9.85 5.25
C SER A 18 -8.14 -9.57 3.85
N SER A 19 -7.96 -10.60 3.02
CA SER A 19 -7.57 -10.41 1.62
C SER A 19 -8.50 -9.47 0.86
N LEU A 20 -9.81 -9.50 1.16
CA LEU A 20 -10.79 -8.59 0.55
C LEU A 20 -10.52 -7.14 1.00
N SER A 21 -10.32 -6.93 2.29
CA SER A 21 -10.01 -5.60 2.84
C SER A 21 -8.71 -5.03 2.28
N ILE A 22 -7.70 -5.88 2.04
CA ILE A 22 -6.44 -5.49 1.41
C ILE A 22 -6.67 -5.06 -0.04
N VAL A 23 -7.49 -5.79 -0.80
CA VAL A 23 -7.82 -5.42 -2.19
C VAL A 23 -8.63 -4.12 -2.22
N GLU A 24 -9.62 -3.95 -1.34
CA GLU A 24 -10.37 -2.69 -1.23
C GLU A 24 -9.47 -1.51 -0.85
N LEU A 25 -8.51 -1.73 0.06
CA LEU A 25 -7.51 -0.73 0.41
C LEU A 25 -6.62 -0.36 -0.78
N GLN A 26 -6.13 -1.37 -1.52
CA GLN A 26 -5.32 -1.17 -2.72
C GLN A 26 -6.07 -0.28 -3.72
N VAL A 27 -7.31 -0.63 -4.06
CA VAL A 27 -8.12 0.13 -5.03
C VAL A 27 -8.27 1.59 -4.61
N LYS A 28 -8.61 1.84 -3.34
CA LYS A 28 -8.79 3.21 -2.84
C LYS A 28 -7.50 4.04 -2.89
N ILE A 29 -6.36 3.43 -2.60
CA ILE A 29 -5.05 4.11 -2.69
C ILE A 29 -4.72 4.43 -4.16
N GLU A 30 -4.94 3.48 -5.06
CA GLU A 30 -4.67 3.66 -6.49
C GLU A 30 -5.58 4.72 -7.13
N GLU A 31 -6.85 4.80 -6.71
CA GLU A 31 -7.80 5.84 -7.13
C GLU A 31 -7.38 7.24 -6.65
N ASP A 32 -6.89 7.36 -5.41
CA ASP A 32 -6.48 8.64 -4.82
C ASP A 32 -5.14 9.15 -5.40
N LEU A 33 -4.18 8.24 -5.58
CA LEU A 33 -2.84 8.58 -6.06
C LEU A 33 -2.72 8.59 -7.59
N GLY A 34 -3.66 7.98 -8.32
CA GLY A 34 -3.61 7.83 -9.78
C GLY A 34 -2.47 6.93 -10.27
N VAL A 35 -1.90 6.09 -9.39
CA VAL A 35 -0.81 5.16 -9.71
C VAL A 35 -1.23 3.74 -9.38
N THR A 36 -0.84 2.78 -10.23
CA THR A 36 -1.15 1.36 -10.02
C THR A 36 0.13 0.61 -9.67
N VAL A 37 0.07 -0.24 -8.64
CA VAL A 37 1.18 -1.11 -8.25
C VAL A 37 0.75 -2.56 -8.43
N PRO A 38 1.58 -3.43 -9.06
CA PRO A 38 1.23 -4.83 -9.21
C PRO A 38 0.98 -5.49 -7.85
N THR A 39 -0.19 -6.13 -7.67
CA THR A 39 -0.56 -6.83 -6.43
C THR A 39 0.50 -7.85 -5.99
N ALA A 40 1.17 -8.50 -6.95
CA ALA A 40 2.28 -9.41 -6.65
C ALA A 40 3.43 -8.72 -5.88
N LYS A 41 3.73 -7.44 -6.14
CA LYS A 41 4.73 -6.68 -5.37
C LYS A 41 4.21 -6.31 -3.99
N LEU A 42 2.95 -5.91 -3.88
CA LEU A 42 2.32 -5.57 -2.61
C LEU A 42 2.26 -6.78 -1.66
N MET A 43 2.01 -7.98 -2.20
CA MET A 43 2.01 -9.23 -1.42
C MET A 43 3.39 -9.65 -0.92
N LEU A 44 4.48 -9.18 -1.55
CA LEU A 44 5.85 -9.45 -1.09
C LEU A 44 6.28 -8.55 0.08
N ALA A 45 5.57 -7.45 0.32
CA ALA A 45 5.84 -6.53 1.42
C ALA A 45 4.51 -6.10 2.09
N PRO A 46 3.78 -7.02 2.74
CA PRO A 46 2.46 -6.77 3.34
C PRO A 46 2.47 -5.92 4.62
N THR A 47 3.39 -4.95 4.71
CA THR A 47 3.46 -3.96 5.79
C THR A 47 3.14 -2.56 5.27
N LEU A 48 2.79 -1.65 6.18
CA LEU A 48 2.51 -0.25 5.84
C LEU A 48 3.73 0.44 5.20
N ALA A 49 4.94 0.23 5.74
CA ALA A 49 6.19 0.73 5.17
C ALA A 49 6.45 0.17 3.77
N GLY A 50 6.20 -1.13 3.59
CA GLY A 50 6.37 -1.82 2.30
C GLY A 50 5.49 -1.22 1.21
N TRP A 51 4.20 -1.06 1.49
CA TRP A 51 3.25 -0.45 0.54
C TRP A 51 3.61 1.00 0.25
N THR A 52 3.90 1.80 1.29
CA THR A 52 4.26 3.21 1.12
C THR A 52 5.48 3.37 0.23
N GLY A 53 6.51 2.53 0.42
CA GLY A 53 7.71 2.54 -0.42
C GLY A 53 7.42 2.19 -1.88
N LEU A 54 6.59 1.17 -2.12
CA LEU A 54 6.20 0.75 -3.47
C LEU A 54 5.39 1.82 -4.20
N TYR A 55 4.40 2.42 -3.54
CA TYR A 55 3.59 3.50 -4.12
C TYR A 55 4.41 4.75 -4.39
N ARG A 56 5.31 5.13 -3.47
CA ARG A 56 6.21 6.26 -3.67
C ARG A 56 7.14 6.04 -4.87
N ALA A 57 7.69 4.84 -5.01
CA ALA A 57 8.53 4.49 -6.16
C ALA A 57 7.73 4.53 -7.47
N ALA A 58 6.49 4.05 -7.47
CA ALA A 58 5.61 4.11 -8.63
C ALA A 58 5.25 5.56 -9.03
N ALA A 59 4.93 6.42 -8.06
CA ALA A 59 4.65 7.82 -8.29
C ALA A 59 5.85 8.58 -8.89
N VAL A 60 7.06 8.36 -8.36
CA VAL A 60 8.28 8.96 -8.92
C VAL A 60 8.51 8.48 -10.36
N ALA A 61 8.34 7.18 -10.62
CA ALA A 61 8.48 6.64 -11.97
C ALA A 61 7.46 7.24 -12.96
N ALA A 62 6.21 7.44 -12.55
CA ALA A 62 5.18 8.07 -13.37
C ALA A 62 5.57 9.52 -13.75
N THR A 63 6.07 10.31 -12.79
CA THR A 63 6.51 11.69 -13.06
C THR A 63 7.74 11.79 -13.95
N ALA A 64 8.58 10.74 -14.01
CA ALA A 64 9.78 10.72 -14.84
C ALA A 64 9.50 10.37 -16.31
N VAL A 65 8.36 9.75 -16.62
CA VAL A 65 7.96 9.39 -17.99
C VAL A 65 7.44 10.61 -18.77
N GLU A 66 7.01 11.66 -18.08
CA GLU A 66 6.52 12.90 -18.69
C GLU A 66 7.63 13.90 -19.08
N LYS A 67 8.92 13.59 -18.86
CA LYS A 67 10.02 14.52 -19.12
C LYS A 67 11.00 14.09 -20.21
#